data_AF-A0A101DAS4-F1
#
_entry.id   AF-A0A101DAS4-F1
#
_cell.length_a   1.000
_cell.length_b   1.000
_cell.length_c   1.000
_cell.angle_alpha   90.00
_cell.angle_beta   90.00
_cell.angle_gamma   90.00
#
_symmetry.space_group_name_H-M   'P 1'
#
loop_
_entity.id
_entity.type
_entity.pdbx_description
1 polymer ?
#
loop_
_entity_poly.entity_id
_entity_poly.type
_entity_poly.pdbx_seq_one_letter_code
_entity_poly.pdbx_strand_id
1 'polypeptide(L)' 'EREARVLKMRFGIDMPTDHTLEEVGKQFDVTRERIRQIEAKALRKLRHPTRSEHLRSFLDE' A
#
# COMPACT_ATOMS: atom_id res chain seq x y z
N GLU A 1 -10.46 1.63 -4.45
CA GLU A 1 -10.56 0.44 -3.56
C GLU A 1 -9.39 -0.54 -3.68
N ARG A 2 -9.06 -1.04 -4.89
CA ARG A 2 -7.98 -2.04 -5.09
C ARG A 2 -6.60 -1.58 -4.56
N GLU A 3 -6.20 -0.34 -4.83
CA GLU A 3 -4.94 0.24 -4.32
C GLU A 3 -4.89 0.27 -2.78
N ALA A 4 -6.02 0.59 -2.13
CA ALA A 4 -6.10 0.64 -0.67
C ALA A 4 -5.99 -0.76 -0.05
N ARG A 5 -6.69 -1.77 -0.60
CA ARG A 5 -6.57 -3.16 -0.14
C ARG A 5 -5.15 -3.70 -0.31
N VAL A 6 -4.49 -3.41 -1.43
CA VAL A 6 -3.09 -3.80 -1.66
C VAL A 6 -2.17 -3.19 -0.59
N LEU A 7 -2.30 -1.90 -0.30
CA LEU A 7 -1.50 -1.26 0.75
C LEU A 7 -1.81 -1.81 2.14
N LYS A 8 -3.09 -1.97 2.50
CA LYS A 8 -3.49 -2.51 3.81
C LYS A 8 -2.90 -3.90 4.05
N MET A 9 -3.00 -4.78 3.05
CA MET A 9 -2.40 -6.11 3.13
C MET A 9 -0.88 -6.09 3.19
N ARG A 10 -0.23 -5.22 2.41
CA ARG A 10 1.23 -5.11 2.35
C ARG A 10 1.85 -4.61 3.64
N PHE A 11 1.15 -3.74 4.36
CA PHE A 11 1.64 -3.10 5.59
C PHE A 11 0.92 -3.58 6.86
N GLY A 12 0.06 -4.59 6.77
CA GLY A 12 -0.69 -5.11 7.92
C GLY A 12 -1.68 -4.12 8.54
N ILE A 13 -2.15 -3.12 7.79
CA ILE A 13 -3.11 -2.12 8.30
C ILE A 13 -4.49 -2.78 8.37
N ASP A 14 -5.12 -2.74 9.55
CA ASP A 14 -6.38 -3.42 9.88
C ASP A 14 -6.32 -4.96 9.74
N MET A 15 -5.11 -5.54 9.79
CA MET A 15 -4.86 -6.97 9.57
C MET A 15 -3.87 -7.49 10.64
N PRO A 16 -3.93 -8.79 11.01
CA PRO A 16 -3.04 -9.35 12.03
C PRO A 16 -1.58 -9.45 11.57
N THR A 17 -1.33 -9.55 10.27
CA THR A 17 0.02 -9.70 9.68
C THR A 17 0.13 -8.97 8.35
N ASP A 18 1.34 -8.53 8.02
CA ASP A 18 1.70 -8.09 6.68
C ASP A 18 1.83 -9.28 5.72
N HIS A 19 1.69 -9.00 4.43
CA HIS A 19 1.77 -10.00 3.36
C HIS A 19 2.82 -9.58 2.34
N THR A 20 3.53 -10.55 1.77
CA THR A 20 4.49 -10.33 0.68
C THR A 20 3.79 -9.94 -0.62
N LEU A 21 4.53 -9.32 -1.55
CA LEU A 21 4.02 -8.99 -2.89
C LEU A 21 3.49 -10.22 -3.64
N GLU A 22 4.05 -11.39 -3.38
CA GLU A 22 3.66 -12.64 -4.02
C GLU A 22 2.36 -13.21 -3.44
N GLU A 23 2.18 -13.17 -2.13
CA GLU A 23 0.93 -13.57 -1.46
C GLU A 23 -0.23 -12.64 -1.83
N VAL A 24 0.03 -11.33 -1.86
CA VAL A 24 -0.96 -10.36 -2.35
C VAL A 24 -1.26 -10.63 -3.84
N GLY A 25 -0.25 -10.96 -4.65
CA GLY A 25 -0.45 -11.32 -6.05
C GLY A 25 -1.40 -12.52 -6.21
N LYS A 26 -1.19 -13.57 -5.42
CA LYS A 26 -2.05 -14.76 -5.40
C LYS A 26 -3.49 -14.43 -5.02
N GLN A 27 -3.72 -13.58 -4.01
CA GLN A 27 -5.09 -13.21 -3.61
C GLN A 27 -5.82 -12.32 -4.63
N PHE A 28 -5.08 -11.55 -5.42
CA PHE A 28 -5.63 -10.65 -6.44
C PHE A 28 -5.62 -11.25 -7.85
N ASP A 29 -5.22 -12.51 -8.00
CA ASP A 29 -5.03 -13.24 -9.26
C ASP A 29 -4.18 -12.44 -10.27
N VAL A 30 -3.04 -11.91 -9.79
CA VAL A 30 -2.10 -11.13 -10.60
C VAL A 30 -0.66 -11.44 -10.24
N THR A 31 0.24 -11.08 -11.14
CA THR A 31 1.68 -11.28 -10.92
C THR A 31 2.20 -10.39 -9.80
N ARG A 32 3.29 -10.85 -9.16
CA ARG A 32 4.07 -10.07 -8.19
C ARG A 32 4.43 -8.67 -8.71
N GLU A 33 4.87 -8.58 -9.96
CA GLU A 33 5.24 -7.31 -10.58
C GLU A 33 4.04 -6.37 -10.73
N ARG A 34 2.85 -6.91 -10.99
CA ARG A 34 1.63 -6.09 -11.04
C ARG A 34 1.31 -5.48 -9.67
N ILE A 35 1.47 -6.22 -8.58
CA ILE A 35 1.29 -5.68 -7.23
C ILE A 35 2.34 -4.59 -6.93
N ARG A 36 3.60 -4.80 -7.30
CA ARG A 36 4.67 -3.81 -7.14
C ARG A 36 4.35 -2.48 -7.84
N GLN A 37 3.81 -2.54 -9.06
CA GLN A 37 3.39 -1.35 -9.81
C GLN A 37 2.22 -0.61 -9.12
N ILE A 38 1.25 -1.37 -8.59
CA ILE A 38 0.09 -0.81 -7.88
C ILE A 38 0.57 -0.12 -6.59
N GLU A 39 1.45 -0.76 -5.83
CA GLU A 39 2.06 -0.20 -4.61
C GLU A 39 2.81 1.10 -4.90
N ALA A 40 3.72 1.10 -5.88
CA ALA A 40 4.47 2.29 -6.28
C ALA A 40 3.55 3.45 -6.72
N LYS A 41 2.50 3.15 -7.49
CA LYS A 41 1.50 4.13 -7.91
C LYS A 41 0.71 4.69 -6.73
N ALA A 42 0.31 3.84 -5.79
CA ALA A 42 -0.46 4.24 -4.62
C ALA A 42 0.39 5.10 -3.66
N LEU A 43 1.63 4.70 -3.39
CA LEU A 43 2.58 5.48 -2.59
C LEU A 43 2.85 6.85 -3.23
N ARG A 44 3.08 6.90 -4.55
CA ARG A 44 3.24 8.17 -5.26
C ARG A 44 2.04 9.10 -5.07
N LYS A 45 0.81 8.57 -5.09
CA LYS A 45 -0.40 9.35 -4.82
C LYS A 45 -0.44 9.86 -3.37
N LEU A 46 -0.08 9.04 -2.40
CA LEU A 46 -0.08 9.41 -0.98
C LEU A 46 1.00 10.44 -0.63
N ARG A 47 2.13 10.46 -1.35
CA ARG A 47 3.18 11.48 -1.19
C ARG A 47 2.77 12.88 -1.63
N HIS A 48 1.66 13.03 -2.35
CA HIS A 48 1.17 14.36 -2.77
C HIS A 48 0.87 15.25 -1.55
N PRO A 49 1.31 16.52 -1.51
CA PRO A 49 1.21 17.38 -0.33
C PRO A 49 -0.19 17.43 0.30
N THR A 50 -1.22 17.60 -0.52
CA THR A 50 -2.62 17.67 -0.03
C THR A 50 -3.12 16.39 0.65
N ARG A 51 -2.48 15.24 0.40
CA ARG A 51 -2.82 13.96 1.03
C ARG A 51 -1.88 13.62 2.17
N SER A 52 -0.60 13.94 2.02
CA SER A 52 0.40 13.69 3.06
C SER A 52 0.31 14.68 4.21
N GLU A 53 -0.35 15.83 4.06
CA GLU A 53 -0.52 16.83 5.13
C GLU A 53 -1.04 16.23 6.45
N HIS A 54 -2.09 15.40 6.38
CA HIS A 54 -2.65 14.70 7.54
C HIS A 54 -1.71 13.64 8.15
N LEU A 55 -0.71 13.20 7.38
CA LEU A 55 0.26 12.19 7.80
C LEU A 55 1.60 12.80 8.23
N ARG A 56 1.85 14.07 7.91
CA ARG A 56 3.12 14.75 8.22
C ARG A 56 3.35 14.88 9.72
N SER A 57 2.30 15.12 10.52
CA SER A 57 2.41 15.22 11.97
C SER A 57 2.89 13.93 12.66
N PHE A 58 2.88 12.80 11.96
CA PHE A 58 3.43 11.53 12.46
C PHE A 58 4.91 11.33 12.13
N LEU A 59 5.52 12.23 11.35
CA LEU A 59 6.95 12.19 10.99
C LEU A 59 7.81 13.10 11.88
N ASP A 60 7.18 13.99 12.65
CA ASP A 60 7.87 14.90 13.55
C ASP A 60 8.20 14.19 14.87
N GLU A 61 9.41 13.65 14.96
CA GLU A 61 10.18 13.42 16.21
C GLU A 61 11.37 14.38 16.26
#